data_AF-A0A7C8YBP5-F1
#
_entry.id   AF-A0A7C8YBP5-F1
#
_cell.length_a   1.000
_cell.length_b   1.000
_cell.length_c   1.000
_cell.angle_alpha   90.00
_cell.angle_beta   90.00
_cell.angle_gamma   90.00
#
_symmetry.space_group_name_H-M   'P 1'
#
loop_
_entity.id
_entity.type
_entity.pdbx_description
1 polymer ?
#
loop_
_entity_poly.entity_id
_entity_poly.type
_entity_poly.pdbx_seq_one_letter_code
_entity_poly.pdbx_strand_id
1 'polypeptide(L)'
;QLKFDGKDRDLKVTLGGPELVDGRFLAALRVLHANDAEIVLQHDLGTLQSLSDEAPFGLAIEVATLRTIIGLCAIVLQHFPTKIMEDESLLKQGVSSSSELAIQFRIQKKSLIVNVMMEMSKRVKLIQS
;
A
#
# COMPACT_ATOMS: atom_id res chain seq x y z
N GLN A 1 -9.92 7.13 15.52
CA GLN A 1 -11.04 7.66 14.69
C GLN A 1 -10.60 7.71 13.24
N LEU A 2 -11.51 7.45 12.29
CA LEU A 2 -11.22 7.33 10.85
C LEU A 2 -10.95 8.67 10.13
N LYS A 3 -11.23 9.80 10.80
CA LYS A 3 -11.03 11.18 10.29
C LYS A 3 -11.73 11.47 8.95
N PHE A 4 -12.93 10.92 8.75
CA PHE A 4 -13.68 11.13 7.49
C PHE A 4 -14.56 12.39 7.51
N ASP A 5 -14.79 13.00 8.67
CA ASP A 5 -15.65 14.17 8.86
C ASP A 5 -14.94 15.33 9.59
N GLY A 6 -15.60 16.49 9.60
CA GLY A 6 -15.09 17.69 10.25
C GLY A 6 -14.08 18.51 9.43
N LYS A 7 -13.54 19.55 10.07
CA LYS A 7 -12.60 20.49 9.45
C LYS A 7 -11.24 19.85 9.13
N ASP A 8 -10.85 18.83 9.90
CA ASP A 8 -9.57 18.13 9.77
C ASP A 8 -9.71 16.78 9.07
N ARG A 9 -10.73 16.64 8.20
CA ARG A 9 -10.96 15.39 7.45
C ARG A 9 -9.75 15.05 6.57
N ASP A 10 -9.36 13.79 6.60
CA ASP A 10 -8.34 13.24 5.72
C ASP A 10 -8.94 12.08 4.93
N LEU A 11 -9.23 12.33 3.67
CA LEU A 11 -9.85 11.34 2.77
C LEU A 11 -8.81 10.55 1.97
N LYS A 12 -7.52 10.90 2.08
CA LYS A 12 -6.47 10.29 1.30
C LYS A 12 -5.89 9.11 2.06
N VAL A 13 -5.87 7.95 1.41
CA VAL A 13 -5.09 6.79 1.87
C VAL A 13 -3.81 6.66 1.05
N THR A 14 -2.78 6.05 1.64
CA THR A 14 -1.46 5.91 1.02
C THR A 14 -0.97 4.46 0.97
N LEU A 15 -0.24 4.16 -0.10
CA LEU A 15 0.59 2.97 -0.24
C LEU A 15 2.06 3.44 -0.28
N GLY A 16 2.78 3.19 0.82
CA GLY A 16 4.10 3.76 1.08
C GLY A 16 4.03 5.19 1.63
N GLY A 17 5.13 5.63 2.24
CA GLY A 17 5.21 6.90 2.98
C GLY A 17 5.80 6.65 4.37
N PRO A 18 5.33 7.36 5.42
CA PRO A 18 5.72 7.07 6.81
C PRO A 18 5.38 5.65 7.25
N GLU A 19 4.29 5.10 6.71
CA GLU A 19 3.85 3.71 6.90
C GLU A 19 3.92 2.96 5.56
N LEU A 20 4.04 1.63 5.60
CA LEU A 20 3.99 0.79 4.40
C LEU A 20 2.62 0.86 3.72
N VAL A 21 1.55 0.82 4.51
CA VAL A 21 0.15 0.87 4.06
C VAL A 21 -0.63 1.67 5.08
N ASP A 22 -1.45 2.62 4.64
CA ASP A 22 -2.35 3.36 5.54
C ASP A 22 -3.26 2.38 6.28
N GLY A 23 -3.25 2.44 7.62
CA GLY A 23 -4.02 1.52 8.44
C GLY A 23 -5.53 1.54 8.15
N ARG A 24 -6.12 2.69 7.79
CA ARG A 24 -7.55 2.76 7.41
C ARG A 24 -7.81 1.97 6.14
N PHE A 25 -6.87 2.00 5.19
CA PHE A 25 -6.97 1.23 3.97
C PHE A 25 -6.86 -0.27 4.25
N LEU A 26 -5.92 -0.66 5.11
CA LEU A 26 -5.76 -2.05 5.54
C LEU A 26 -7.02 -2.59 6.22
N ALA A 27 -7.58 -1.83 7.18
CA ALA A 27 -8.82 -2.19 7.86
C ALA A 27 -9.99 -2.34 6.88
N ALA A 28 -10.14 -1.41 5.94
CA ALA A 28 -11.19 -1.46 4.93
C ALA A 28 -11.10 -2.71 4.05
N LEU A 29 -9.89 -3.10 3.62
CA LEU A 29 -9.69 -4.32 2.84
C LEU A 29 -10.00 -5.59 3.63
N ARG A 30 -9.60 -5.64 4.91
CA ARG A 30 -9.93 -6.77 5.79
C ARG A 30 -11.43 -6.92 5.95
N VAL A 31 -12.14 -5.83 6.20
CA VAL A 31 -13.62 -5.81 6.30
C VAL A 31 -14.26 -6.25 4.97
N LEU A 32 -13.73 -5.77 3.83
CA LEU A 32 -14.22 -6.15 2.50
C LEU A 32 -14.09 -7.65 2.23
N HIS A 33 -12.96 -8.27 2.62
CA HIS A 33 -12.71 -9.70 2.43
C HIS A 33 -13.41 -10.59 3.46
N ALA A 34 -13.61 -10.08 4.68
CA ALA A 34 -14.38 -10.76 5.72
C ALA A 34 -15.81 -11.04 5.28
N ASN A 35 -16.45 -10.06 4.64
CA ASN A 35 -17.83 -10.15 4.15
C ASN A 35 -18.84 -10.66 5.22
N ASP A 36 -18.54 -10.38 6.48
CA ASP A 36 -19.32 -10.79 7.65
C ASP A 36 -19.25 -9.66 8.68
N ALA A 37 -20.41 -9.08 8.98
CA ALA A 37 -20.49 -7.95 9.91
C ALA A 37 -20.31 -8.37 11.36
N GLU A 38 -20.69 -9.61 11.73
CA GLU A 38 -20.60 -10.08 13.12
C GLU A 38 -19.14 -10.24 13.54
N ILE A 39 -18.30 -10.82 12.69
CA ILE A 39 -16.86 -10.97 12.98
C ILE A 39 -16.14 -9.62 13.03
N VAL A 40 -16.58 -8.66 12.21
CA VAL A 40 -16.01 -7.30 12.18
C VAL A 40 -16.31 -6.57 13.48
N LEU A 41 -17.53 -6.70 14.01
CA LEU A 41 -17.95 -6.04 15.26
C LEU A 41 -17.22 -6.57 16.51
N GLN A 42 -16.60 -7.75 16.44
CA GLN A 42 -15.84 -8.34 17.54
C GLN A 42 -14.42 -7.76 17.68
N HIS A 43 -13.95 -6.96 16.71
CA HIS A 43 -12.59 -6.46 16.67
C HIS A 43 -12.55 -4.94 16.81
N ASP A 44 -11.54 -4.43 17.54
CA ASP A 44 -11.32 -2.99 17.61
C ASP A 44 -10.64 -2.48 16.33
N LEU A 45 -10.90 -1.21 16.01
CA LEU A 45 -10.36 -0.59 14.81
C LEU A 45 -8.82 -0.57 14.79
N GLY A 46 -8.15 -0.42 15.93
CA GLY A 46 -6.69 -0.37 16.01
C GLY A 46 -6.07 -1.68 15.53
N THR A 47 -6.61 -2.81 16.00
CA THR A 47 -6.23 -4.15 15.54
C THR A 47 -6.40 -4.28 14.02
N LEU A 48 -7.55 -3.87 13.48
CA LEU A 48 -7.81 -3.91 12.03
C LEU A 48 -6.92 -2.99 11.21
N GLN A 49 -6.41 -1.89 11.78
CA GLN A 49 -5.51 -0.96 11.12
C GLN A 49 -4.04 -1.40 11.19
N SER A 50 -3.70 -2.29 12.12
CA SER A 50 -2.33 -2.69 12.38
C SER A 50 -1.79 -3.70 11.36
N LEU A 51 -0.55 -3.50 10.93
CA LEU A 51 0.19 -4.44 10.09
C LEU A 51 1.10 -5.33 10.97
N SER A 52 0.50 -6.07 11.90
CA SER A 52 1.17 -6.98 12.84
C SER A 52 1.25 -8.42 12.29
N ASP A 53 1.76 -9.35 13.10
CA ASP A 53 1.72 -10.80 12.81
C ASP A 53 0.38 -11.44 13.18
N GLU A 54 -0.52 -10.68 13.83
CA GLU A 54 -1.87 -11.11 14.13
C GLU A 54 -2.72 -11.04 12.86
N ALA A 55 -3.50 -12.08 12.59
CA ALA A 55 -4.45 -12.14 11.48
C ALA A 55 -5.87 -12.04 12.06
N PRO A 56 -6.46 -10.84 12.18
CA PRO A 56 -7.66 -10.62 13.01
C PRO A 56 -8.85 -11.46 12.57
N PHE A 57 -9.02 -11.63 11.25
CA PHE A 57 -10.07 -12.48 10.69
C PHE A 57 -9.54 -13.84 10.21
N GLY A 58 -8.37 -14.26 10.69
CA GLY A 58 -7.69 -15.48 10.28
C GLY A 58 -6.85 -15.35 9.02
N LEU A 59 -5.99 -16.35 8.80
CA LEU A 59 -4.93 -16.32 7.80
C LEU A 59 -5.44 -16.19 6.36
N ALA A 60 -6.61 -16.76 6.04
CA ALA A 60 -7.18 -16.72 4.70
C ALA A 60 -7.54 -15.28 4.28
N ILE A 61 -8.21 -14.53 5.15
CA ILE A 61 -8.59 -13.13 4.91
C ILE A 61 -7.36 -12.23 4.90
N GLU A 62 -6.38 -12.51 5.77
CA GLU A 62 -5.12 -11.76 5.78
C GLU A 62 -4.36 -11.93 4.45
N VAL A 63 -4.24 -13.16 3.94
CA VAL A 63 -3.62 -13.42 2.64
C VAL A 63 -4.39 -12.76 1.50
N ALA A 64 -5.73 -12.79 1.51
CA ALA A 64 -6.55 -12.12 0.49
C ALA A 64 -6.35 -10.59 0.51
N THR A 65 -6.28 -10.00 1.71
CA THR A 65 -5.98 -8.59 1.93
C THR A 65 -4.62 -8.20 1.36
N LEU A 66 -3.56 -8.92 1.75
CA LEU A 66 -2.19 -8.65 1.29
C LEU A 66 -2.07 -8.83 -0.24
N ARG A 67 -2.71 -9.85 -0.83
CA ARG A 67 -2.75 -10.04 -2.29
C ARG A 67 -3.46 -8.91 -3.01
N THR A 68 -4.51 -8.36 -2.42
CA THR A 68 -5.20 -7.19 -2.99
C THR A 68 -4.28 -5.98 -3.03
N ILE A 69 -3.51 -5.73 -1.95
CA ILE A 69 -2.51 -4.67 -1.90
C ILE A 69 -1.42 -4.89 -2.97
N ILE A 70 -0.90 -6.11 -3.11
CA ILE A 70 0.07 -6.47 -4.15
C ILE A 70 -0.48 -6.19 -5.56
N GLY A 71 -1.73 -6.60 -5.82
CA GLY A 71 -2.41 -6.35 -7.09
C GLY A 71 -2.54 -4.86 -7.39
N LEU A 72 -2.92 -4.06 -6.39
CA LEU A 72 -2.99 -2.60 -6.51
C LEU A 72 -1.63 -1.98 -6.79
N CYS A 73 -0.57 -2.42 -6.11
CA CYS A 73 0.79 -1.97 -6.40
C CYS A 73 1.17 -2.25 -7.86
N ALA A 74 0.86 -3.44 -8.36
CA ALA A 74 1.12 -3.81 -9.76
C ALA A 74 0.34 -2.93 -10.75
N ILE A 75 -0.94 -2.67 -10.48
CA ILE A 75 -1.77 -1.77 -11.30
C ILE A 75 -1.19 -0.36 -11.30
N VAL A 76 -0.86 0.20 -10.13
CA VAL A 76 -0.31 1.57 -10.03
C VAL A 76 1.03 1.67 -10.76
N LEU A 77 1.90 0.66 -10.67
CA LEU A 77 3.18 0.62 -11.38
C LEU A 77 3.00 0.62 -12.90
N GLN A 78 1.97 -0.05 -13.42
CA GLN A 78 1.65 -0.06 -14.86
C GLN A 78 1.18 1.29 -15.40
N HIS A 79 0.66 2.17 -14.54
CA HIS A 79 0.21 3.51 -14.94
C HIS A 79 1.37 4.52 -15.09
N PHE A 80 2.60 4.15 -14.70
CA PHE A 80 3.74 5.00 -15.00
C PHE A 80 4.15 4.86 -16.47
N PRO A 81 4.41 5.96 -17.17
CA PRO A 81 4.78 5.93 -18.59
C PRO A 81 6.18 5.36 -18.85
N THR A 82 6.98 5.19 -17.80
CA THR A 82 8.37 4.72 -17.87
C THR A 82 8.70 3.77 -16.71
N LYS A 83 9.71 2.93 -16.91
CA LYS A 83 10.33 2.10 -15.86
C LYS A 83 11.34 2.89 -15.04
N ILE A 84 11.75 2.35 -13.89
CA ILE A 84 12.80 2.97 -13.04
C ILE A 84 14.12 3.08 -13.83
N MET A 85 14.55 2.01 -14.49
CA MET A 85 15.80 2.00 -15.27
C MET A 85 15.79 3.00 -16.43
N GLU A 86 14.63 3.21 -17.06
CA GLU A 86 14.46 4.21 -18.12
C GLU A 86 14.63 5.63 -17.57
N ASP A 87 14.04 5.90 -16.40
CA ASP A 87 14.19 7.18 -15.71
C ASP A 87 15.63 7.44 -15.27
N GLU A 88 16.33 6.43 -14.75
CA GLU A 88 17.75 6.53 -14.40
C GLU A 88 18.63 6.80 -15.63
N SER A 89 18.28 6.21 -16.79
CA SER A 89 18.97 6.50 -18.06
C SER A 89 18.76 7.96 -18.48
N LEU A 90 17.53 8.49 -18.36
CA LEU A 90 17.23 9.89 -18.67
C LEU A 90 18.04 10.85 -17.80
N LEU A 91 18.21 10.57 -16.50
CA LEU A 91 19.03 11.42 -15.62
C LEU A 91 20.50 11.50 -16.08
N LYS A 92 21.06 10.39 -16.57
CA LYS A 92 22.45 10.33 -17.06
C LYS A 92 22.67 11.12 -18.34
N GLN A 93 21.61 11.47 -19.08
CA GLN A 93 21.71 12.21 -20.35
C GLN A 93 21.83 13.74 -20.16
N GLY A 94 21.77 14.24 -18.92
CA GLY A 94 21.90 15.68 -18.65
C GLY A 94 20.66 16.49 -19.02
N VAL A 95 19.56 16.28 -18.29
CA VAL A 95 18.29 16.97 -18.48
C VAL A 95 18.25 18.34 -17.79
N SER A 96 17.24 19.17 -18.10
CA SER A 96 17.00 20.42 -17.37
C SER A 96 16.74 20.16 -15.88
N SER A 97 16.99 21.14 -15.01
CA SER A 97 16.77 21.02 -13.56
C SER A 97 15.31 20.69 -13.19
N SER A 98 14.33 21.27 -13.91
CA SER A 98 12.92 20.94 -13.72
C SER A 98 12.58 19.51 -14.13
N SER A 99 13.21 19.02 -15.22
CA SER A 99 13.04 17.64 -15.68
C SER A 99 13.69 16.66 -14.72
N GLU A 100 14.87 16.99 -14.18
CA GLU A 100 15.58 16.20 -13.19
C GLU A 100 14.73 15.96 -11.94
N LEU A 101 14.18 17.02 -11.34
CA LEU A 101 13.33 16.91 -10.16
C LEU A 101 12.10 16.03 -10.43
N ALA A 102 11.45 16.21 -11.59
CA ALA A 102 10.27 15.42 -11.96
C ALA A 102 10.62 13.93 -12.16
N ILE A 103 11.77 13.63 -12.74
CA ILE A 103 12.25 12.26 -12.94
C ILE A 103 12.60 11.62 -11.59
N GLN A 104 13.35 12.32 -10.73
CA GLN A 104 13.70 11.85 -9.38
C GLN A 104 12.44 11.56 -8.56
N PHE A 105 11.45 12.46 -8.58
CA PHE A 105 10.17 12.25 -7.90
C PHE A 105 9.45 10.99 -8.40
N ARG A 106 9.42 10.78 -9.72
CA ARG A 106 8.81 9.59 -10.32
C ARG A 106 9.54 8.30 -9.95
N ILE A 107 10.87 8.30 -9.94
CA ILE A 107 11.69 7.17 -9.47
C ILE A 107 11.32 6.85 -8.02
N GLN A 108 11.39 7.83 -7.12
CA GLN A 108 11.11 7.64 -5.69
C GLN A 108 9.70 7.09 -5.46
N LYS A 109 8.71 7.63 -6.17
CA LYS A 109 7.33 7.15 -6.08
C LYS A 109 7.19 5.69 -6.52
N LYS A 110 7.84 5.28 -7.62
CA LYS A 110 7.86 3.87 -8.07
C LYS A 110 8.57 2.97 -7.05
N SER A 111 9.73 3.39 -6.54
CA SER A 111 10.49 2.64 -5.55
C SER A 111 9.71 2.39 -4.26
N LEU A 112 8.97 3.39 -3.78
CA LEU A 112 8.09 3.21 -2.62
C LEU A 112 7.02 2.13 -2.87
N ILE A 113 6.37 2.14 -4.03
CA ILE A 113 5.35 1.14 -4.37
C ILE A 113 5.97 -0.26 -4.50
N VAL A 114 7.15 -0.37 -5.11
CA VAL A 114 7.90 -1.63 -5.20
C VAL A 114 8.25 -2.17 -3.81
N ASN A 115 8.68 -1.29 -2.89
CA ASN A 115 8.99 -1.68 -1.51
C ASN A 115 7.74 -2.25 -0.80
N VAL A 116 6.59 -1.58 -0.92
CA VAL A 116 5.32 -2.09 -0.37
C VAL A 116 4.99 -3.46 -0.96
N MET A 117 5.05 -3.59 -2.28
CA MET A 117 4.75 -4.85 -2.97
C MET A 117 5.67 -6.00 -2.49
N MET A 118 6.96 -5.71 -2.28
CA MET A 118 7.94 -6.68 -1.78
C MET A 118 7.63 -7.12 -0.36
N GLU A 119 7.35 -6.18 0.54
CA GLU A 119 7.05 -6.50 1.94
C GLU A 119 5.74 -7.26 2.10
N MET A 120 4.69 -6.90 1.34
CA MET A 120 3.44 -7.67 1.34
C MET A 120 3.68 -9.08 0.81
N SER A 121 4.48 -9.24 -0.25
CA SER A 121 4.81 -10.55 -0.83
C SER A 121 5.59 -11.43 0.16
N LYS A 122 6.51 -10.83 0.92
CA LYS A 122 7.26 -11.52 1.98
C LYS A 122 6.33 -12.03 3.07
N ARG A 123 5.38 -11.19 3.54
CA ARG A 123 4.39 -11.58 4.54
C ARG A 123 3.48 -12.71 4.07
N VAL A 124 2.99 -12.65 2.82
CA VAL A 124 2.20 -13.75 2.23
C VAL A 124 3.00 -15.06 2.23
N LYS A 125 4.29 -15.03 1.86
CA LYS A 125 5.15 -16.22 1.88
C LYS A 125 5.31 -16.80 3.29
N LEU A 126 5.46 -15.96 4.31
CA LEU A 126 5.58 -16.39 5.71
C LEU A 126 4.28 -17.01 6.26
N ILE A 127 3.12 -16.51 5.83
CA ILE A 127 1.82 -17.08 6.24
C ILE A 127 1.56 -18.45 5.57
N GLN A 128 2.09 -18.65 4.37
CA GLN A 128 1.85 -19.86 3.57
C GLN A 128 2.93 -20.93 3.70
N SER A 129 4.01 -20.66 4.42
CA SER A 129 5.08 -21.62 4.72
C SER A 129 4.73 -22.49 5.92
#